data_AF-A0A4S4MUS1-F1
#
_entry.id   AF-A0A4S4MUS1-F1
#
_cell.length_a   1.000
_cell.length_b   1.000
_cell.length_c   1.000
_cell.angle_alpha   90.00
_cell.angle_beta   90.00
_cell.angle_gamma   90.00
#
_symmetry.space_group_name_H-M   'P 1'
#
loop_
_entity.id
_entity.type
_entity.pdbx_description
1 polymer ?
#
loop_
_entity_poly.entity_id
_entity_poly.type
_entity_poly.pdbx_seq_one_letter_code
_entity_poly.pdbx_strand_id
1 'polypeptide(L)'
;MCFTGYTFTDSAHITPYLEDPLTGPTSVFCRDLARQKGCYVAAGYAERLGTQETAVVKITREVDEDRWRVKEIRTVEEEVHQVGANSAVVYDPQGVRVGDFRKTNLFETDMTWAKPGTGFKTLHLPPPLNTVTLGICMDLNAQPPAKWTIEGPYEIADHCKSTGTDTLILLNAWLLSGEQERDGRDWGTLNYWATRLRPLWSKSNRRKKSEAAKEGRETKVVICNRCGEENG
;
A
#
# COMPACT_ATOMS: atom_id res chain seq x y z
N MET A 1 4.35 -7.32 -2.08
CA MET A 1 5.06 -8.61 -2.00
C MET A 1 5.13 -9.22 -3.39
N CYS A 2 6.24 -9.01 -4.11
CA CYS A 2 6.35 -9.35 -5.53
C CYS A 2 6.81 -10.79 -5.80
N PHE A 3 7.57 -11.42 -4.90
CA PHE A 3 8.10 -12.77 -5.10
C PHE A 3 7.47 -13.85 -4.23
N THR A 4 6.92 -13.48 -3.07
CA THR A 4 6.51 -14.44 -2.03
C THR A 4 5.05 -14.88 -2.15
N GLY A 5 4.24 -14.17 -2.92
CA GLY A 5 2.78 -14.24 -2.82
C GLY A 5 2.22 -13.36 -1.68
N TYR A 6 0.92 -13.45 -1.41
CA TYR A 6 0.24 -12.58 -0.42
C TYR A 6 -0.55 -13.30 0.67
N THR A 7 -1.14 -14.45 0.39
CA THR A 7 -2.15 -15.11 1.23
C THR A 7 -1.56 -15.98 2.34
N PHE A 8 -0.87 -15.33 3.30
CA PHE A 8 -0.33 -15.99 4.49
C PHE A 8 -1.33 -16.00 5.65
N THR A 9 -1.46 -17.14 6.31
CA THR A 9 -2.46 -17.36 7.38
C THR A 9 -2.02 -16.79 8.71
N ASP A 10 -0.72 -16.86 9.02
CA ASP A 10 -0.16 -16.53 10.33
C ASP A 10 1.35 -16.28 10.25
N SER A 11 1.92 -15.92 11.40
CA SER A 11 3.35 -15.69 11.59
C SER A 11 4.24 -16.88 11.20
N ALA A 12 3.84 -18.12 11.50
CA ALA A 12 4.63 -19.31 11.18
C ALA A 12 4.65 -19.57 9.66
N HIS A 13 3.51 -19.35 9.00
CA HIS A 13 3.38 -19.49 7.55
C HIS A 13 4.24 -18.47 6.78
N ILE A 14 4.27 -17.20 7.18
CA ILE A 14 5.10 -16.18 6.49
C ILE A 14 6.60 -16.30 6.81
N THR A 15 6.98 -16.82 7.98
CA THR A 15 8.37 -16.77 8.49
C THR A 15 9.46 -17.24 7.50
N PRO A 16 9.27 -18.33 6.73
CA PRO A 16 10.24 -18.79 5.74
C PRO A 16 10.45 -17.82 4.56
N TYR A 17 9.49 -16.93 4.32
CA TYR A 17 9.45 -16.01 3.18
C TYR A 17 9.90 -14.58 3.55
N LEU A 18 10.06 -14.29 4.84
CA LEU A 18 10.55 -12.99 5.29
C LEU A 18 12.00 -12.77 4.83
N GLU A 19 12.23 -11.62 4.24
CA GLU A 19 13.51 -11.23 3.68
C GLU A 19 14.21 -10.21 4.58
N ASP A 20 15.52 -10.36 4.75
CA ASP A 20 16.34 -9.35 5.40
C ASP A 20 16.43 -8.08 4.53
N PRO A 21 16.20 -6.88 5.10
CA PRO A 21 16.41 -5.63 4.38
C PRO A 21 17.81 -5.58 3.75
N LEU A 22 17.91 -4.96 2.56
CA LEU A 22 19.16 -4.77 1.78
C LEU A 22 19.79 -6.03 1.18
N THR A 23 19.59 -7.20 1.78
CA THR A 23 20.31 -8.44 1.40
C THR A 23 19.39 -9.54 0.87
N GLY A 24 18.09 -9.46 1.15
CA GLY A 24 17.11 -10.40 0.66
C GLY A 24 16.90 -10.39 -0.86
N PRO A 25 16.25 -11.43 -1.42
CA PRO A 25 16.02 -11.59 -2.85
C PRO A 25 15.44 -10.36 -3.55
N THR A 26 14.42 -9.70 -2.98
CA THR A 26 13.81 -8.50 -3.54
C THR A 26 14.80 -7.34 -3.57
N SER A 27 15.58 -7.16 -2.49
CA SER A 27 16.59 -6.10 -2.42
C SER A 27 17.70 -6.28 -3.47
N VAL A 28 18.21 -7.51 -3.62
CA VAL A 28 19.23 -7.85 -4.63
C VAL A 28 18.68 -7.64 -6.03
N PHE A 29 17.49 -8.16 -6.32
CA PHE A 29 16.85 -8.02 -7.62
C PHE A 29 16.64 -6.55 -7.99
N CYS A 30 16.07 -5.73 -7.09
CA CYS A 30 15.81 -4.33 -7.37
C CYS A 30 17.09 -3.53 -7.59
N ARG A 31 18.13 -3.77 -6.77
CA ARG A 31 19.45 -3.14 -6.95
C ARG A 31 20.03 -3.44 -8.33
N ASP A 32 20.06 -4.71 -8.69
CA ASP A 32 20.72 -5.16 -9.92
C ASP A 32 19.92 -4.71 -11.15
N LEU A 33 18.58 -4.77 -11.08
CA LEU A 33 17.69 -4.25 -12.12
C LEU A 33 17.84 -2.72 -12.30
N ALA A 34 17.92 -1.96 -11.20
CA ALA A 34 18.08 -0.52 -11.24
C ALA A 34 19.39 -0.11 -11.92
N ARG A 35 20.50 -0.77 -11.57
CA ARG A 35 21.81 -0.59 -12.23
C ARG A 35 21.78 -0.97 -13.70
N GLN A 36 21.20 -2.12 -14.02
CA GLN A 36 21.15 -2.62 -15.39
C GLN A 36 20.32 -1.71 -16.31
N LYS A 37 19.23 -1.14 -15.80
CA LYS A 37 18.32 -0.30 -16.59
C LYS A 37 18.58 1.20 -16.45
N GLY A 38 19.44 1.60 -15.51
CA GLY A 38 19.72 3.02 -15.25
C GLY A 38 18.48 3.79 -14.79
N CYS A 39 17.59 3.16 -14.01
CA CYS A 39 16.34 3.78 -13.58
C CYS A 39 16.03 3.49 -12.10
N TYR A 40 15.04 4.21 -11.56
CA TYR A 40 14.52 3.91 -10.23
C TYR A 40 13.67 2.64 -10.27
N VAL A 41 13.82 1.79 -9.27
CA VAL A 41 13.02 0.57 -9.11
C VAL A 41 12.37 0.57 -7.73
N ALA A 42 11.05 0.43 -7.70
CA ALA A 42 10.29 0.25 -6.46
C ALA A 42 9.61 -1.12 -6.45
N ALA A 43 9.66 -1.81 -5.31
CA ALA A 43 9.02 -3.12 -5.15
C ALA A 43 8.58 -3.36 -3.72
N GLY A 44 7.52 -4.14 -3.55
CA GLY A 44 7.00 -4.54 -2.24
C GLY A 44 7.45 -5.94 -1.86
N TYR A 45 7.82 -6.17 -0.60
CA TYR A 45 8.39 -7.42 -0.09
C TYR A 45 7.96 -7.68 1.36
N ALA A 46 8.10 -8.93 1.81
CA ALA A 46 7.83 -9.31 3.19
C ALA A 46 9.11 -9.09 4.00
N GLU A 47 9.16 -8.01 4.78
CA GLU A 47 10.35 -7.61 5.53
C GLU A 47 10.47 -8.40 6.84
N ARG A 48 11.65 -8.94 7.13
CA ARG A 48 11.98 -9.51 8.43
C ARG A 48 12.23 -8.40 9.45
N LEU A 49 11.56 -8.48 10.60
CA LEU A 49 11.85 -7.59 11.72
C LEU A 49 13.09 -8.04 12.50
N GLY A 50 13.81 -7.07 13.05
CA GLY A 50 14.84 -7.35 14.06
C GLY A 50 14.21 -7.93 15.34
N THR A 51 14.97 -8.70 16.11
CA THR A 51 14.48 -9.38 17.31
C THR A 51 13.91 -8.45 18.38
N GLN A 52 14.35 -7.19 18.42
CA GLN A 52 13.85 -6.17 19.34
C GLN A 52 12.54 -5.52 18.86
N GLU A 53 12.20 -5.68 17.59
CA GLU A 53 11.00 -5.11 16.99
C GLU A 53 9.81 -6.07 16.98
N THR A 54 10.08 -7.39 17.08
CA THR A 54 9.04 -8.42 17.15
C THR A 54 8.25 -8.30 18.44
N ALA A 55 6.94 -8.51 18.36
CA ALA A 55 6.05 -8.37 19.51
C ALA A 55 4.89 -9.38 19.41
N VAL A 56 4.37 -9.79 20.56
CA VAL A 56 3.05 -10.45 20.65
C VAL A 56 2.03 -9.38 20.99
N VAL A 57 1.02 -9.23 20.15
CA VAL A 57 -0.04 -8.24 20.31
C VAL A 57 -1.39 -8.93 20.37
N LYS A 58 -2.32 -8.35 21.13
CA LYS A 58 -3.73 -8.77 21.11
C LYS A 58 -4.44 -7.98 20.03
N ILE A 59 -5.01 -8.67 19.07
CA ILE A 59 -5.87 -8.06 18.06
C ILE A 59 -7.30 -8.46 18.28
N THR A 60 -8.19 -7.60 17.80
CA THR A 60 -9.63 -7.80 17.86
C THR A 60 -10.14 -7.93 16.44
N ARG A 61 -10.74 -9.07 16.09
CA ARG A 61 -11.31 -9.32 14.77
C ARG A 61 -12.83 -9.49 14.86
N GLU A 62 -13.52 -8.89 13.92
CA GLU A 62 -14.94 -9.16 13.68
C GLU A 62 -15.04 -10.39 12.78
N VAL A 63 -15.70 -11.44 13.26
CA VAL A 63 -15.94 -12.67 12.49
C VAL A 63 -17.42 -12.72 12.09
N ASP A 64 -17.66 -12.92 10.80
CA ASP A 64 -19.00 -13.18 10.24
C ASP A 64 -19.13 -14.69 10.01
N GLU A 65 -19.69 -15.41 10.99
CA GLU A 65 -19.80 -16.88 10.97
C GLU A 65 -20.91 -17.38 10.03
N ASP A 66 -21.85 -16.53 9.60
CA ASP A 66 -23.06 -17.00 8.92
C ASP A 66 -23.47 -16.04 7.77
N ARG A 67 -22.89 -16.25 6.58
CA ARG A 67 -23.17 -15.44 5.36
C ARG A 67 -24.65 -15.41 4.94
N TRP A 68 -25.52 -16.20 5.55
CA TRP A 68 -26.90 -16.43 5.11
C TRP A 68 -28.00 -16.03 6.09
N ARG A 69 -27.71 -15.77 7.38
CA ARG A 69 -28.73 -15.28 8.35
C ARG A 69 -28.10 -14.31 9.34
N VAL A 70 -28.79 -13.18 9.55
CA VAL A 70 -28.55 -12.09 10.54
C VAL A 70 -27.10 -11.94 10.99
N LYS A 71 -26.42 -10.86 10.56
CA LYS A 71 -25.05 -10.48 10.99
C LYS A 71 -24.90 -10.43 12.52
N GLU A 72 -24.67 -11.57 13.16
CA GLU A 72 -24.12 -11.63 14.51
C GLU A 72 -22.61 -11.40 14.37
N ILE A 73 -22.20 -10.13 14.43
CA ILE A 73 -20.79 -9.77 14.48
C ILE A 73 -20.27 -10.20 15.85
N ARG A 74 -19.42 -11.23 15.87
CA ARG A 74 -18.69 -11.62 17.08
C ARG A 74 -17.30 -11.04 17.03
N THR A 75 -16.89 -10.52 18.17
CA THR A 75 -15.57 -9.96 18.39
C THR A 75 -14.69 -11.01 19.04
N VAL A 76 -13.65 -11.46 18.34
CA VAL A 76 -12.68 -12.44 18.84
C VAL A 76 -11.38 -11.72 19.16
N GLU A 77 -10.86 -11.94 20.38
CA GLU A 77 -9.52 -11.54 20.76
C GLU A 77 -8.53 -12.67 20.43
N GLU A 78 -7.47 -12.34 19.72
CA GLU A 78 -6.43 -13.29 19.30
C GLU A 78 -5.04 -12.72 19.61
N GLU A 79 -4.13 -13.59 20.06
CA GLU A 79 -2.71 -13.24 20.19
C GLU A 79 -1.99 -13.48 18.87
N VAL A 80 -1.40 -12.43 18.33
CA VAL A 80 -0.65 -12.47 17.08
C VAL A 80 0.81 -12.12 17.32
N HIS A 81 1.70 -12.94 16.74
CA HIS A 81 3.13 -12.71 16.72
C HIS A 81 3.50 -11.85 15.51
N GLN A 82 3.85 -10.59 15.76
CA GLN A 82 4.39 -9.70 14.73
C GLN A 82 5.86 -10.05 14.47
N VAL A 83 6.11 -10.74 13.36
CA VAL A 83 7.43 -11.24 12.97
C VAL A 83 8.02 -10.52 11.75
N GLY A 84 7.18 -9.77 11.03
CA GLY A 84 7.55 -9.09 9.80
C GLY A 84 6.85 -7.74 9.60
N ALA A 85 7.08 -7.13 8.45
CA ALA A 85 6.28 -6.01 7.94
C ALA A 85 6.00 -6.19 6.44
N ASN A 86 4.85 -5.70 5.97
CA ASN A 86 4.60 -5.55 4.54
C ASN A 86 5.24 -4.24 4.08
N SER A 87 6.33 -4.35 3.33
CA SER A 87 7.22 -3.22 3.07
C SER A 87 7.41 -2.95 1.59
N ALA A 88 7.91 -1.76 1.27
CA ALA A 88 8.38 -1.36 -0.03
C ALA A 88 9.78 -0.76 0.05
N VAL A 89 10.57 -0.99 -1.00
CA VAL A 89 11.90 -0.42 -1.19
C VAL A 89 11.94 0.39 -2.47
N VAL A 90 12.82 1.39 -2.51
CA VAL A 90 13.16 2.14 -3.72
C VAL A 90 14.68 2.16 -3.88
N TYR A 91 15.14 1.77 -5.06
CA TYR A 91 16.54 1.85 -5.47
C TYR A 91 16.71 2.88 -6.59
N ASP A 92 17.81 3.62 -6.55
CA ASP A 92 18.19 4.59 -7.58
C ASP A 92 18.94 3.92 -8.76
N PRO A 93 19.21 4.66 -9.86
CA PRO A 93 19.94 4.13 -11.01
C PRO A 93 21.34 3.56 -10.72
N GLN A 94 21.94 3.90 -9.57
CA GLN A 94 23.24 3.40 -9.12
C GLN A 94 23.09 2.14 -8.25
N GLY A 95 21.86 1.69 -8.00
CA GLY A 95 21.54 0.55 -7.13
C GLY A 95 21.70 0.87 -5.65
N VAL A 96 21.63 2.15 -5.26
CA VAL A 96 21.59 2.55 -3.85
C VAL A 96 20.13 2.59 -3.40
N ARG A 97 19.85 2.02 -2.22
CA ARG A 97 18.51 2.13 -1.62
C ARG A 97 18.30 3.57 -1.16
N VAL A 98 17.29 4.22 -1.71
CA VAL A 98 16.90 5.61 -1.40
C VAL A 98 15.56 5.70 -0.70
N GLY A 99 14.83 4.58 -0.59
CA GLY A 99 13.54 4.53 0.07
C GLY A 99 13.27 3.22 0.78
N ASP A 100 12.63 3.35 1.93
CA ASP A 100 12.03 2.28 2.72
C ASP A 100 10.67 2.76 3.23
N PHE A 101 9.68 1.89 3.16
CA PHE A 101 8.33 2.17 3.59
C PHE A 101 7.69 0.89 4.11
N ARG A 102 7.00 0.97 5.25
CA ARG A 102 6.17 -0.11 5.79
C ARG A 102 4.70 0.30 5.63
N LYS A 103 3.87 -0.62 5.14
CA LYS A 103 2.42 -0.43 4.96
C LYS A 103 1.80 0.07 6.26
N THR A 104 1.06 1.17 6.20
CA THR A 104 0.50 1.80 7.41
C THR A 104 -0.85 1.19 7.75
N ASN A 105 -1.73 1.10 6.76
CA ASN A 105 -3.06 0.51 6.93
C ASN A 105 -2.98 -0.98 6.57
N LEU A 106 -2.97 -1.84 7.58
CA LEU A 106 -2.93 -3.29 7.37
C LEU A 106 -4.26 -3.81 6.84
N PHE A 107 -4.18 -4.78 5.92
CA PHE A 107 -5.32 -5.61 5.55
C PHE A 107 -5.39 -6.83 6.47
N GLU A 108 -6.54 -7.52 6.52
CA GLU A 108 -6.78 -8.64 7.42
C GLU A 108 -5.71 -9.75 7.33
N THR A 109 -5.16 -9.98 6.13
CA THR A 109 -4.06 -10.92 5.88
C THR A 109 -2.73 -10.45 6.45
N ASP A 110 -2.46 -9.14 6.46
CA ASP A 110 -1.25 -8.61 7.09
C ASP A 110 -1.36 -8.66 8.62
N MET A 111 -2.57 -8.49 9.17
CA MET A 111 -2.80 -8.42 10.62
C MET A 111 -2.42 -9.69 11.38
N THR A 112 -2.22 -10.82 10.69
CA THR A 112 -1.87 -12.11 11.32
C THR A 112 -0.37 -12.32 11.54
N TRP A 113 0.47 -11.39 11.06
CA TRP A 113 1.94 -11.53 11.15
C TRP A 113 2.73 -10.22 11.09
N ALA A 114 2.14 -9.13 10.58
CA ALA A 114 2.85 -7.91 10.27
C ALA A 114 2.71 -6.84 11.37
N LYS A 115 3.78 -6.09 11.57
CA LYS A 115 3.78 -4.82 12.29
C LYS A 115 3.48 -3.68 11.31
N PRO A 116 2.54 -2.76 11.64
CA PRO A 116 2.24 -1.62 10.78
C PRO A 116 3.42 -0.63 10.73
N GLY A 117 3.50 0.11 9.62
CA GLY A 117 4.32 1.31 9.52
C GLY A 117 3.77 2.47 10.35
N THR A 118 4.56 3.55 10.41
CA THR A 118 4.27 4.72 11.26
C THR A 118 3.67 5.90 10.49
N GLY A 119 3.10 5.66 9.30
CA GLY A 119 2.56 6.70 8.42
C GLY A 119 3.14 6.67 7.01
N PHE A 120 2.52 7.43 6.11
CA PHE A 120 2.92 7.51 4.70
C PHE A 120 4.33 8.09 4.53
N LYS A 121 5.05 7.60 3.51
CA LYS A 121 6.41 8.02 3.21
C LYS A 121 6.46 8.83 1.91
N THR A 122 7.18 9.95 1.97
CA THR A 122 7.48 10.80 0.82
C THR A 122 9.00 10.92 0.68
N LEU A 123 9.49 10.83 -0.56
CA LEU A 123 10.88 10.95 -0.96
C LEU A 123 11.04 12.18 -1.86
N HIS A 124 12.17 12.88 -1.73
CA HIS A 124 12.55 13.94 -2.65
C HIS A 124 13.68 13.43 -3.54
N LEU A 125 13.33 13.10 -4.79
CA LEU A 125 14.22 12.54 -5.78
C LEU A 125 14.60 13.62 -6.82
N PRO A 126 15.75 13.48 -7.50
CA PRO A 126 16.11 14.32 -8.63
C PRO A 126 15.00 14.38 -9.71
N PRO A 127 14.95 15.49 -10.48
CA PRO A 127 14.08 15.57 -11.65
C PRO A 127 14.29 14.39 -12.60
N PRO A 128 13.24 13.89 -13.27
CA PRO A 128 11.90 14.47 -13.32
C PRO A 128 10.93 13.98 -12.22
N LEU A 129 11.37 13.12 -11.29
CA LEU A 129 10.48 12.50 -10.30
C LEU A 129 10.10 13.44 -9.16
N ASN A 130 11.01 14.32 -8.72
CA ASN A 130 10.78 15.33 -7.69
C ASN A 130 10.18 14.71 -6.40
N THR A 131 8.98 15.10 -5.97
CA THR A 131 8.36 14.58 -4.75
C THR A 131 7.57 13.30 -5.05
N VAL A 132 8.03 12.17 -4.52
CA VAL A 132 7.42 10.85 -4.71
C VAL A 132 6.83 10.32 -3.41
N THR A 133 5.55 9.98 -3.39
CA THR A 133 4.91 9.32 -2.24
C THR A 133 4.65 7.85 -2.55
N LEU A 134 4.89 6.98 -1.57
CA LEU A 134 4.62 5.54 -1.64
C LEU A 134 3.36 5.19 -0.83
N GLY A 135 2.57 4.27 -1.36
CA GLY A 135 1.51 3.59 -0.62
C GLY A 135 1.43 2.11 -1.00
N ILE A 136 0.94 1.28 -0.09
CA ILE A 136 0.75 -0.15 -0.33
C ILE A 136 -0.73 -0.49 -0.15
N CYS A 137 -1.42 -0.80 -1.25
CA CYS A 137 -2.76 -1.38 -1.27
C CYS A 137 -3.75 -0.65 -0.34
N MET A 138 -4.03 -1.23 0.83
CA MET A 138 -4.97 -0.74 1.84
C MET A 138 -4.62 0.64 2.42
N ASP A 139 -3.41 1.17 2.19
CA ASP A 139 -3.07 2.59 2.45
C ASP A 139 -3.97 3.57 1.67
N LEU A 140 -4.60 3.11 0.59
CA LEU A 140 -5.61 3.87 -0.14
C LEU A 140 -6.93 4.02 0.64
N ASN A 141 -7.22 3.07 1.52
CA ASN A 141 -8.44 2.98 2.32
C ASN A 141 -8.32 3.73 3.64
N ALA A 142 -9.48 4.01 4.23
CA ALA A 142 -9.55 4.72 5.49
C ALA A 142 -9.03 3.81 6.61
N GLN A 143 -8.22 4.35 7.51
CA GLN A 143 -7.71 3.57 8.63
C GLN A 143 -8.84 3.35 9.64
N PRO A 144 -9.15 2.09 10.02
CA PRO A 144 -10.10 1.83 11.10
C PRO A 144 -9.71 2.59 12.38
N PRO A 145 -10.69 3.13 13.13
CA PRO A 145 -12.13 2.93 13.01
C PRO A 145 -12.83 3.90 12.04
N ALA A 146 -12.09 4.73 11.30
CA ALA A 146 -12.70 5.70 10.39
C ALA A 146 -13.45 5.00 9.25
N LYS A 147 -14.69 5.45 8.99
CA LYS A 147 -15.50 4.98 7.86
C LYS A 147 -15.41 5.96 6.72
N TRP A 148 -15.09 5.47 5.54
CA TRP A 148 -15.04 6.29 4.34
C TRP A 148 -16.44 6.62 3.82
N THR A 149 -16.63 7.89 3.48
CA THR A 149 -17.77 8.41 2.74
C THR A 149 -17.27 9.23 1.55
N ILE A 150 -18.17 9.68 0.68
CA ILE A 150 -17.80 10.59 -0.42
C ILE A 150 -17.20 11.92 0.05
N GLU A 151 -17.35 12.27 1.33
CA GLU A 151 -16.76 13.46 1.97
C GLU A 151 -15.36 13.18 2.55
N GLY A 152 -14.97 11.91 2.71
CA GLY A 152 -13.68 11.49 3.27
C GLY A 152 -13.83 10.46 4.39
N PRO A 153 -12.71 10.11 5.08
CA PRO A 153 -11.37 10.64 4.86
C PRO A 153 -10.68 10.09 3.60
N TYR A 154 -9.71 10.84 3.07
CA TYR A 154 -8.91 10.46 1.91
C TYR A 154 -7.41 10.51 2.24
N GLU A 155 -6.98 9.79 3.28
CA GLU A 155 -5.74 10.06 4.01
C GLU A 155 -4.50 10.14 3.11
N ILE A 156 -4.28 9.18 2.20
CA ILE A 156 -3.11 9.21 1.31
C ILE A 156 -3.20 10.32 0.26
N ALA A 157 -4.40 10.65 -0.22
CA ALA A 157 -4.61 11.74 -1.18
C ALA A 157 -4.37 13.10 -0.51
N ASP A 158 -4.85 13.28 0.73
CA ASP A 158 -4.62 14.48 1.52
C ASP A 158 -3.14 14.62 1.90
N HIS A 159 -2.46 13.52 2.21
CA HIS A 159 -1.00 13.49 2.40
C HIS A 159 -0.25 13.89 1.13
N CYS A 160 -0.66 13.41 -0.04
CA CYS A 160 -0.04 13.81 -1.31
C CYS A 160 -0.19 15.31 -1.56
N LYS A 161 -1.33 15.91 -1.20
CA LYS A 161 -1.56 17.36 -1.33
C LYS A 161 -0.71 18.17 -0.35
N SER A 162 -0.65 17.75 0.92
CA SER A 162 0.08 18.47 1.95
C SER A 162 1.59 18.46 1.70
N THR A 163 2.11 17.37 1.11
CA THR A 163 3.54 17.21 0.77
C THR A 163 3.90 17.76 -0.61
N GLY A 164 2.93 18.16 -1.42
CA GLY A 164 3.17 18.59 -2.80
C GLY A 164 3.74 17.46 -3.67
N THR A 165 3.15 16.27 -3.57
CA THR A 165 3.55 15.08 -4.33
C THR A 165 3.36 15.26 -5.83
N ASP A 166 4.41 14.97 -6.60
CA ASP A 166 4.39 14.91 -8.07
C ASP A 166 4.03 13.52 -8.58
N THR A 167 4.52 12.47 -7.90
CA THR A 167 4.23 11.08 -8.27
C THR A 167 3.81 10.27 -7.05
N LEU A 168 2.61 9.71 -7.06
CA LEU A 168 2.15 8.70 -6.11
C LEU A 168 2.34 7.31 -6.74
N ILE A 169 3.06 6.42 -6.06
CA ILE A 169 3.20 5.01 -6.47
C ILE A 169 2.45 4.13 -5.47
N LEU A 170 1.48 3.37 -5.98
CA LEU A 170 0.72 2.38 -5.21
C LEU A 170 1.14 0.96 -5.61
N LEU A 171 1.70 0.21 -4.66
CA LEU A 171 2.07 -1.19 -4.86
C LEU A 171 0.99 -2.10 -4.26
N ASN A 172 0.29 -2.84 -5.12
CA ASN A 172 -0.97 -3.46 -4.77
C ASN A 172 -0.98 -4.98 -4.99
N ALA A 173 -1.72 -5.66 -4.11
CA ALA A 173 -2.26 -7.00 -4.30
C ALA A 173 -3.78 -6.92 -4.02
N TRP A 174 -4.46 -6.14 -4.85
CA TRP A 174 -5.87 -5.78 -4.70
C TRP A 174 -6.76 -6.83 -5.39
N LEU A 175 -7.81 -7.25 -4.69
CA LEU A 175 -8.76 -8.25 -5.17
C LEU A 175 -9.64 -7.71 -6.30
N LEU A 176 -10.04 -8.58 -7.23
CA LEU A 176 -11.05 -8.23 -8.22
C LEU A 176 -12.35 -7.81 -7.53
N SER A 177 -13.05 -6.84 -8.12
CA SER A 177 -14.35 -6.37 -7.60
C SER A 177 -15.45 -7.44 -7.63
N GLY A 178 -15.29 -8.45 -8.49
CA GLY A 178 -16.32 -9.45 -8.79
C GLY A 178 -17.37 -8.97 -9.80
N GLU A 179 -17.30 -7.72 -10.24
CA GLU A 179 -18.16 -7.18 -11.29
C GLU A 179 -17.58 -7.58 -12.66
N GLN A 180 -18.05 -8.70 -13.22
CA GLN A 180 -17.65 -9.11 -14.58
C GLN A 180 -18.31 -8.21 -15.62
N GLU A 181 -17.56 -7.23 -16.12
CA GLU A 181 -17.96 -6.48 -17.31
C GLU A 181 -17.66 -7.25 -18.59
N ARG A 182 -18.46 -6.98 -19.64
CA ARG A 182 -18.45 -7.71 -20.92
C ARG A 182 -17.11 -7.64 -21.67
N ASP A 183 -16.24 -6.69 -21.32
CA ASP A 183 -14.96 -6.46 -21.98
C ASP A 183 -13.75 -7.05 -21.22
N GLY A 184 -14.00 -7.77 -20.12
CA GLY A 184 -12.97 -8.41 -19.29
C GLY A 184 -12.14 -7.43 -18.44
N ARG A 185 -12.53 -6.15 -18.35
CA ARG A 185 -11.86 -5.15 -17.50
C ARG A 185 -12.62 -4.95 -16.18
N ASP A 186 -11.88 -4.82 -15.09
CA ASP A 186 -12.44 -4.52 -13.77
C ASP A 186 -12.57 -2.99 -13.58
N TRP A 187 -13.59 -2.42 -14.20
CA TRP A 187 -13.91 -0.99 -14.07
C TRP A 187 -14.32 -0.63 -12.64
N GLY A 188 -14.92 -1.56 -11.88
CA GLY A 188 -15.29 -1.37 -10.48
C GLY A 188 -14.07 -1.00 -9.63
N THR A 189 -12.98 -1.77 -9.73
CA THR A 189 -11.73 -1.49 -9.03
C THR A 189 -11.09 -0.18 -9.48
N LEU A 190 -11.04 0.09 -10.78
CA LEU A 190 -10.48 1.35 -11.30
C LEU A 190 -11.25 2.58 -10.81
N ASN A 191 -12.59 2.52 -10.87
CA ASN A 191 -13.47 3.58 -10.39
C ASN A 191 -13.33 3.78 -8.87
N TYR A 192 -13.19 2.69 -8.11
CA TYR A 192 -12.94 2.76 -6.68
C TYR A 192 -11.62 3.49 -6.39
N TRP A 193 -10.52 3.09 -7.05
CA TRP A 193 -9.23 3.76 -6.86
C TRP A 193 -9.27 5.24 -7.23
N ALA A 194 -9.88 5.58 -8.36
CA ALA A 194 -10.07 6.97 -8.77
C ALA A 194 -10.88 7.75 -7.72
N THR A 195 -11.95 7.16 -7.19
CA THR A 195 -12.79 7.80 -6.16
C THR A 195 -12.03 8.02 -4.86
N ARG A 196 -11.21 7.06 -4.41
CA ARG A 196 -10.34 7.21 -3.23
C ARG A 196 -9.25 8.27 -3.40
N LEU A 197 -8.92 8.65 -4.63
CA LEU A 197 -7.97 9.72 -4.96
C LEU A 197 -8.67 11.02 -5.37
N ARG A 198 -9.97 11.15 -5.14
CA ARG A 198 -10.79 12.31 -5.53
C ARG A 198 -10.15 13.66 -5.17
N PRO A 199 -9.52 13.88 -4.00
CA PRO A 199 -8.89 15.16 -3.69
C PRO A 199 -7.77 15.61 -4.64
N LEU A 200 -7.14 14.67 -5.37
CA LEU A 200 -6.03 14.95 -6.30
C LEU A 200 -6.51 15.45 -7.66
N TRP A 201 -7.70 15.06 -8.12
CA TRP A 201 -8.19 15.40 -9.46
C TRP A 201 -9.50 16.21 -9.46
N SER A 202 -10.29 16.17 -8.38
CA SER A 202 -11.54 16.91 -8.29
C SER A 202 -11.30 18.39 -7.96
N LYS A 203 -11.87 19.28 -8.78
CA LYS A 203 -11.72 20.75 -8.67
C LYS A 203 -12.54 21.39 -7.55
N SER A 204 -13.16 20.60 -6.67
CA SER A 204 -14.29 21.00 -5.80
C SER A 204 -13.97 22.03 -4.69
N ASN A 205 -12.77 22.62 -4.64
CA ASN A 205 -12.45 23.69 -3.67
C ASN A 205 -11.78 24.94 -4.26
N ARG A 206 -12.01 25.24 -5.55
CA ARG A 206 -11.67 26.56 -6.15
C ARG A 206 -12.60 27.71 -5.70
N ARG A 207 -13.11 27.69 -4.46
CA ARG A 207 -13.83 28.84 -3.87
C ARG A 207 -12.85 29.78 -3.17
N LYS A 208 -12.11 30.52 -4.02
CA LYS A 208 -11.66 31.92 -3.88
C LYS A 208 -10.52 32.11 -4.89
N LYS A 209 -10.85 32.74 -6.02
CA LYS A 209 -9.87 33.27 -6.97
C LYS A 209 -8.96 34.26 -6.22
N SER A 210 -7.67 33.99 -6.16
CA SER A 210 -6.67 35.04 -6.33
C SER A 210 -6.02 34.83 -7.69
N GLU A 211 -5.85 35.92 -8.43
CA GLU A 211 -5.28 35.99 -9.77
C GLU A 211 -3.77 35.73 -9.72
N ALA A 212 -3.39 34.48 -9.49
CA ALA A 212 -2.08 33.91 -9.75
C ALA A 212 -2.17 32.38 -9.66
N ALA A 213 -3.22 31.79 -10.22
CA ALA A 213 -3.37 30.35 -10.28
C ALA A 213 -2.30 29.80 -11.24
N LYS A 214 -1.09 29.57 -10.70
CA LYS A 214 -0.12 28.65 -11.27
C LYS A 214 -0.89 27.44 -11.78
N GLU A 215 -0.59 27.03 -13.00
CA GLU A 215 -1.02 25.76 -13.57
C GLU A 215 -1.06 24.71 -12.44
N GLY A 216 -2.24 24.16 -12.18
CA GLY A 216 -2.44 23.33 -10.98
C GLY A 216 -1.43 22.19 -11.02
N ARG A 217 -0.63 22.03 -9.96
CA ARG A 217 0.37 20.96 -9.87
C ARG A 217 -0.33 19.63 -10.13
N GLU A 218 0.03 18.98 -11.23
CA GLU A 218 -0.50 17.68 -11.61
C GLU A 218 0.23 16.59 -10.80
N THR A 219 -0.53 15.75 -10.10
CA THR A 219 0.02 14.56 -9.45
C THR A 219 -0.20 13.35 -10.35
N LYS A 220 0.89 12.72 -10.79
CA LYS A 220 0.86 11.45 -11.51
C LYS A 220 0.61 10.32 -10.51
N VAL A 221 -0.29 9.41 -10.83
CA VAL A 221 -0.56 8.24 -10.01
C VAL A 221 -0.19 6.99 -10.80
N VAL A 222 0.72 6.19 -10.25
CA VAL A 222 1.15 4.91 -10.80
C VAL A 222 0.61 3.82 -9.90
N ILE A 223 -0.27 2.96 -10.44
CA ILE A 223 -0.85 1.85 -9.71
C ILE A 223 -0.31 0.54 -10.27
N CYS A 224 0.46 -0.18 -9.46
CA CYS A 224 1.08 -1.45 -9.80
C CYS A 224 0.33 -2.55 -9.07
N ASN A 225 -0.70 -3.14 -9.69
CA ASN A 225 -1.43 -4.26 -9.11
C ASN A 225 -0.86 -5.59 -9.59
N ARG A 226 -0.61 -6.50 -8.64
CA ARG A 226 -0.36 -7.90 -8.97
C ARG A 226 -1.66 -8.57 -9.41
N CYS A 227 -1.59 -9.33 -10.50
CA CYS A 227 -2.72 -10.03 -11.10
C CYS A 227 -2.46 -11.55 -11.15
N GLY A 228 -3.54 -12.33 -11.23
CA GLY A 228 -3.52 -13.79 -11.25
C GLY A 228 -4.28 -14.40 -10.08
N GLU A 229 -4.30 -15.73 -10.01
CA GLU A 229 -4.88 -16.51 -8.92
C GLU A 229 -3.76 -17.01 -7.99
N GLU A 230 -4.03 -17.06 -6.69
CA GLU A 230 -3.11 -17.60 -5.68
C GLU A 230 -3.78 -18.70 -4.89
N ASN A 231 -3.09 -19.83 -4.72
CA ASN A 231 -3.53 -21.00 -3.95
C ASN A 231 -4.79 -21.72 -4.49
N GLY A 232 -5.19 -21.46 -5.74
CA GLY A 232 -6.32 -22.12 -6.42
C GLY A 232 -7.68 -21.66 -5.90
#